data_AF-A0A5N3P949-F1
#
_entry.id   AF-A0A5N3P949-F1
#
_cell.length_a   1.000
_cell.length_b   1.000
_cell.length_c   1.000
_cell.angle_alpha   90.00
_cell.angle_beta   90.00
_cell.angle_gamma   90.00
#
_symmetry.space_group_name_H-M   'P 1'
#
loop_
_entity.id
_entity.type
_entity.pdbx_description
1 polymer ?
#
loop_
_entity_poly.entity_id
_entity_poly.type
_entity_poly.pdbx_seq_one_letter_code
_entity_poly.pdbx_strand_id
1 'polypeptide(L)'
;MSDEDSGQNDQEYGFGHELSYRIHTGRERALMIQGRKPLAVFSDLVIEGEDEADEDFASLVQSGAVVERDASEAWEPFVMRGKRVIGRRMRLYALRDEAWRIPAYLLLQRIGRKGRWDDALERLTGSLLGYTDEQNEEWLARHHRTRAGWGCFPLYAMTTDGTVDDIAELGGRALPRGFLAQARLFCSGEPPTRAALDQSGLGFTAEQRNLVRFGVTKEFFFDCTERTPSGDFISVSPQPDVSTSDLNKALATEIQTFSL
;
A
#
# COMPACT_ATOMS: atom_id res chain seq x y z
N MET A 1 -45.30 6.02 1.52
CA MET A 1 -45.37 7.49 1.36
C MET A 1 -45.29 8.05 2.76
N SER A 2 -44.13 8.40 3.28
CA SER A 2 -42.96 9.02 2.65
C SER A 2 -41.67 8.37 3.15
N ASP A 3 -40.78 8.12 2.20
CA ASP A 3 -39.37 7.83 2.40
C ASP A 3 -38.67 9.06 2.98
N GLU A 4 -37.91 8.89 4.05
CA GLU A 4 -36.88 9.85 4.45
C GLU A 4 -35.53 9.13 4.48
N ASP A 5 -34.89 9.29 3.34
CA ASP A 5 -33.50 9.12 2.97
C ASP A 5 -32.55 9.71 4.02
N SER A 6 -31.89 8.85 4.80
CA SER A 6 -30.85 9.25 5.74
C SER A 6 -29.46 8.91 5.19
N GLY A 7 -29.00 9.79 4.31
CA GLY A 7 -27.64 10.31 4.34
C GLY A 7 -26.52 9.30 4.12
N GLN A 8 -26.30 8.97 2.85
CA GLN A 8 -25.03 8.50 2.31
C GLN A 8 -23.87 9.30 2.89
N ASN A 9 -23.05 8.66 3.73
CA ASN A 9 -21.69 9.10 4.00
C ASN A 9 -20.77 8.50 2.92
N ASP A 10 -21.07 8.83 1.66
CA ASP A 10 -20.20 8.64 0.51
C ASP A 10 -19.05 9.66 0.61
N GLN A 11 -18.18 9.51 1.62
CA GLN A 11 -16.85 10.10 1.54
C GLN A 11 -16.03 9.29 0.55
N GLU A 12 -16.24 9.70 -0.70
CA GLU A 12 -15.40 9.64 -1.88
C GLU A 12 -13.89 9.63 -1.56
N TYR A 13 -13.37 8.47 -1.14
CA TYR A 13 -11.97 8.14 -1.37
C TYR A 13 -11.86 7.83 -2.86
N GLY A 14 -11.39 8.80 -3.65
CA GLY A 14 -11.28 8.75 -5.11
C GLY A 14 -10.37 7.63 -5.65
N PHE A 15 -10.80 6.37 -5.54
CA PHE A 15 -10.10 5.18 -6.02
C PHE A 15 -10.83 4.48 -7.19
N GLY A 16 -11.86 5.11 -7.76
CA GLY A 16 -12.86 4.44 -8.59
C GLY A 16 -12.63 4.34 -10.10
N HIS A 17 -11.55 4.87 -10.67
CA HIS A 17 -11.48 5.03 -12.14
C HIS A 17 -10.57 4.06 -12.92
N GLU A 18 -9.99 3.03 -12.30
CA GLU A 18 -8.95 2.24 -12.98
C GLU A 18 -9.03 0.71 -12.86
N LEU A 19 -10.02 0.16 -12.15
CA LEU A 19 -10.27 -1.28 -12.11
C LEU A 19 -11.64 -1.57 -12.73
N SER A 20 -11.76 -2.67 -13.48
CA SER A 20 -13.00 -3.16 -14.09
C SER A 20 -14.03 -3.63 -13.06
N TYR A 21 -13.63 -3.72 -11.80
CA TYR A 21 -14.44 -4.16 -10.68
C TYR A 21 -14.25 -3.26 -9.46
N ARG A 22 -15.20 -3.34 -8.52
CA ARG A 22 -15.16 -2.55 -7.29
C ARG A 22 -14.48 -3.30 -6.15
N ILE A 23 -13.70 -2.56 -5.37
CA ILE A 23 -13.05 -3.01 -4.13
C ILE A 23 -13.60 -2.23 -2.95
N HIS A 24 -13.58 -2.82 -1.75
CA HIS A 24 -13.92 -2.15 -0.48
C HIS A 24 -15.26 -1.39 -0.47
N THR A 25 -16.34 -2.03 -0.95
CA THR A 25 -17.63 -1.33 -1.14
C THR A 25 -18.64 -1.50 0.00
N GLY A 26 -18.31 -2.20 1.09
CA GLY A 26 -19.30 -2.57 2.12
C GLY A 26 -20.38 -3.54 1.63
N ARG A 27 -20.14 -4.23 0.49
CA ARG A 27 -21.10 -5.18 -0.13
C ARG A 27 -20.82 -6.63 0.25
N GLU A 28 -19.83 -6.85 1.11
CA GLU A 28 -19.31 -8.15 1.52
C GLU A 28 -20.44 -9.07 1.96
N ARG A 29 -21.29 -8.60 2.88
CA ARG A 29 -22.41 -9.37 3.43
C ARG A 29 -23.36 -9.86 2.34
N ALA A 30 -23.80 -8.96 1.47
CA ALA A 30 -24.72 -9.31 0.37
C ALA A 30 -24.09 -10.30 -0.61
N LEU A 31 -22.80 -10.15 -0.92
CA LEU A 31 -22.07 -11.07 -1.79
C LEU A 31 -21.86 -12.44 -1.14
N MET A 32 -21.64 -12.51 0.18
CA MET A 32 -21.58 -13.77 0.92
C MET A 32 -22.94 -14.48 0.92
N ILE A 33 -24.05 -13.76 1.14
CA ILE A 33 -25.41 -14.34 1.05
C ILE A 33 -25.66 -14.95 -0.33
N GLN A 34 -25.13 -14.34 -1.40
CA GLN A 34 -25.22 -14.85 -2.77
C GLN A 34 -24.22 -15.96 -3.09
N GLY A 35 -23.34 -16.35 -2.16
CA GLY A 35 -22.28 -17.34 -2.39
C GLY A 35 -21.14 -16.86 -3.29
N ARG A 36 -21.09 -15.56 -3.62
CA ARG A 36 -20.11 -14.98 -4.57
C ARG A 36 -18.84 -14.47 -3.90
N LYS A 37 -18.88 -14.21 -2.59
CA LYS A 37 -17.72 -13.85 -1.78
C LYS A 37 -17.44 -15.00 -0.80
N PRO A 38 -16.38 -15.78 -1.00
CA PRO A 38 -16.11 -16.94 -0.14
C PRO A 38 -15.47 -16.55 1.19
N LEU A 39 -14.77 -15.40 1.24
CA LEU A 39 -14.12 -14.85 2.43
C LEU A 39 -14.27 -13.32 2.46
N ALA A 40 -14.70 -12.77 3.59
CA ALA A 40 -14.62 -11.36 3.91
C ALA A 40 -13.64 -11.15 5.07
N VAL A 41 -12.82 -10.11 4.97
CA VAL A 41 -11.85 -9.73 5.99
C VAL A 41 -11.98 -8.25 6.27
N PHE A 42 -12.21 -7.93 7.54
CA PHE A 42 -12.25 -6.57 8.07
C PHE A 42 -11.04 -6.41 8.99
N SER A 43 -10.42 -5.24 8.96
CA SER A 43 -9.13 -5.01 9.60
C SER A 43 -9.06 -3.59 10.13
N ASP A 44 -9.05 -3.48 11.45
CA ASP A 44 -9.11 -2.19 12.12
C ASP A 44 -7.98 -2.07 13.14
N LEU A 45 -7.63 -0.83 13.46
CA LEU A 45 -6.70 -0.54 14.53
C LEU A 45 -7.42 -0.69 15.87
N VAL A 46 -6.75 -1.31 16.84
CA VAL A 46 -7.26 -1.39 18.21
C VAL A 46 -6.84 -0.12 18.93
N ILE A 47 -7.82 0.67 19.35
CA ILE A 47 -7.62 1.92 20.09
C ILE A 47 -7.93 1.66 21.56
N GLU A 48 -7.03 2.08 22.45
CA GLU A 48 -7.20 1.87 23.89
C GLU A 48 -8.49 2.54 24.38
N GLY A 49 -9.40 1.75 24.96
CA GLY A 49 -10.68 2.23 25.49
C GLY A 49 -11.83 2.30 24.49
N GLU A 50 -11.62 1.94 23.22
CA GLU A 50 -12.67 1.81 22.21
C GLU A 50 -12.91 0.32 21.92
N ASP A 51 -14.18 -0.13 21.99
CA ASP A 51 -14.59 -1.46 21.51
C ASP A 51 -15.82 -1.26 20.61
N GLU A 52 -15.63 -1.45 19.31
CA GLU A 52 -16.72 -1.41 18.35
C GLU A 52 -17.27 -2.83 18.18
N ALA A 53 -18.53 -3.05 18.56
CA ALA A 53 -19.25 -4.27 18.20
C ALA A 53 -19.73 -4.16 16.75
N ASP A 54 -19.52 -5.21 15.96
CA ASP A 54 -20.01 -5.30 14.59
C ASP A 54 -21.14 -6.32 14.54
N GLU A 55 -22.37 -5.82 14.37
CA GLU A 55 -23.60 -6.62 14.38
C GLU A 55 -23.94 -7.18 12.98
N ASP A 56 -23.27 -6.72 11.91
CA ASP A 56 -23.74 -6.91 10.54
C ASP A 56 -23.74 -8.39 10.10
N PHE A 57 -22.81 -9.19 10.63
CA PHE A 57 -22.70 -10.62 10.29
C PHE A 57 -23.36 -11.57 11.30
N ALA A 58 -23.83 -11.07 12.45
CA ALA A 58 -24.30 -11.91 13.56
C ALA A 58 -25.37 -12.93 13.13
N SER A 59 -26.34 -12.49 12.32
CA SER A 59 -27.41 -13.36 11.78
C SER A 59 -26.89 -14.51 10.89
N LEU A 60 -25.84 -14.26 10.09
CA LEU A 60 -25.24 -15.27 9.22
C LEU A 60 -24.42 -16.28 10.04
N VAL A 61 -23.76 -15.82 11.10
CA VAL A 61 -23.02 -16.69 12.03
C VAL A 61 -23.99 -17.56 12.83
N GLN A 62 -25.06 -16.97 13.38
CA GLN A 62 -26.07 -17.70 14.18
C GLN A 62 -26.82 -18.77 13.37
N SER A 63 -27.14 -18.50 12.10
CA SER A 63 -27.69 -19.52 11.18
C SER A 63 -26.64 -20.54 10.74
N GLY A 64 -25.37 -20.29 11.03
CA GLY A 64 -24.21 -21.07 10.61
C GLY A 64 -23.94 -20.99 9.11
N ALA A 65 -24.53 -20.04 8.38
CA ALA A 65 -24.24 -19.85 6.95
C ALA A 65 -22.76 -19.47 6.72
N VAL A 66 -22.17 -18.77 7.69
CA VAL A 66 -20.76 -18.39 7.69
C VAL A 66 -20.07 -18.84 8.99
N VAL A 67 -18.76 -19.04 8.89
CA VAL A 67 -17.86 -19.25 10.02
C VAL A 67 -17.13 -17.94 10.28
N GLU A 68 -17.10 -17.52 11.54
CA GLU A 68 -16.40 -16.32 11.99
C GLU A 68 -15.08 -16.66 12.68
N ARG A 69 -14.08 -15.80 12.49
CA ARG A 69 -12.86 -15.79 13.27
C ARG A 69 -12.44 -14.37 13.61
N ASP A 70 -12.26 -14.12 14.89
CA ASP A 70 -11.60 -12.91 15.40
C ASP A 70 -10.12 -13.20 15.67
N ALA A 71 -9.24 -12.33 15.17
CA ALA A 71 -7.81 -12.41 15.37
C ALA A 71 -7.25 -11.02 15.69
N SER A 72 -6.73 -10.86 16.89
CA SER A 72 -6.08 -9.62 17.34
C SER A 72 -4.58 -9.79 17.47
N GLU A 73 -3.85 -8.73 17.16
CA GLU A 73 -2.42 -8.59 17.36
C GLU A 73 -2.15 -7.36 18.20
N ALA A 74 -1.47 -7.54 19.34
CA ALA A 74 -1.01 -6.43 20.15
C ALA A 74 0.29 -5.86 19.60
N TRP A 75 0.41 -4.53 19.62
CA TRP A 75 1.59 -3.80 19.22
C TRP A 75 2.12 -2.97 20.39
N GLU A 76 3.37 -2.51 20.29
CA GLU A 76 3.86 -1.45 21.18
C GLU A 76 2.99 -0.20 20.98
N PRO A 77 2.42 0.39 22.05
CA PRO A 77 1.50 1.50 21.90
C PRO A 77 2.13 2.73 21.25
N PHE A 78 1.39 3.38 20.36
CA PHE A 78 1.78 4.67 19.78
C PHE A 78 0.57 5.59 19.61
N VAL A 79 0.83 6.89 19.45
CA VAL A 79 -0.22 7.88 19.27
C VAL A 79 -0.40 8.19 17.80
N MET A 80 -1.63 8.03 17.30
CA MET A 80 -2.03 8.40 15.96
C MET A 80 -3.25 9.31 16.01
N ARG A 81 -3.14 10.53 15.48
CA ARG A 81 -4.22 11.55 15.50
C ARG A 81 -4.81 11.77 16.91
N GLY A 82 -3.95 11.80 17.93
CA GLY A 82 -4.35 11.99 19.34
C GLY A 82 -4.94 10.76 20.03
N LYS A 83 -5.13 9.64 19.31
CA LYS A 83 -5.62 8.38 19.88
C LYS A 83 -4.47 7.41 20.12
N ARG A 84 -4.55 6.63 21.20
CA ARG A 84 -3.54 5.61 21.54
C ARG A 84 -3.90 4.28 20.86
N VAL A 85 -3.11 3.91 19.87
CA VAL A 85 -3.24 2.66 19.13
C VAL A 85 -2.40 1.59 19.85
N ILE A 86 -3.00 0.43 20.11
CA ILE A 86 -2.40 -0.68 20.88
C ILE A 86 -2.30 -1.98 20.09
N GLY A 87 -2.74 -1.98 18.83
CA GLY A 87 -2.71 -3.18 18.01
C GLY A 87 -3.57 -3.09 16.77
N ARG A 88 -3.85 -4.26 16.20
CA ARG A 88 -4.72 -4.48 15.05
C ARG A 88 -5.65 -5.65 15.32
N ARG A 89 -6.92 -5.54 14.94
CA ARG A 89 -7.92 -6.61 14.98
C ARG A 89 -8.35 -6.95 13.57
N MET A 90 -8.48 -8.24 13.29
CA MET A 90 -9.04 -8.74 12.05
C MET A 90 -10.27 -9.59 12.36
N ARG A 91 -11.38 -9.29 11.71
CA ARG A 91 -12.58 -10.15 11.69
C ARG A 91 -12.71 -10.80 10.34
N LEU A 92 -12.79 -12.12 10.33
CA LEU A 92 -12.87 -12.92 9.12
C LEU A 92 -14.18 -13.70 9.11
N TYR A 93 -14.89 -13.64 7.99
CA TYR A 93 -16.10 -14.42 7.76
C TYR A 93 -15.90 -15.23 6.49
N ALA A 94 -16.07 -16.55 6.57
CA ALA A 94 -16.03 -17.42 5.41
C ALA A 94 -17.35 -18.17 5.26
N LEU A 95 -17.76 -18.46 4.03
CA LEU A 95 -18.87 -19.40 3.81
C LEU A 95 -18.55 -20.74 4.47
N ARG A 96 -19.56 -21.42 5.01
CA ARG A 96 -19.37 -22.66 5.78
C ARG A 96 -18.44 -23.66 5.10
N ASP A 97 -18.66 -23.94 3.82
CA ASP A 97 -17.90 -24.94 3.06
C ASP A 97 -16.52 -24.41 2.61
N GLU A 98 -16.29 -23.10 2.73
CA GLU A 98 -15.04 -22.41 2.41
C GLU A 98 -14.28 -21.97 3.67
N ALA A 99 -14.65 -22.48 4.86
CA ALA A 99 -14.07 -22.07 6.14
C ALA A 99 -12.54 -22.29 6.23
N TRP A 100 -12.00 -23.18 5.41
CA TRP A 100 -10.56 -23.43 5.25
C TRP A 100 -9.77 -22.18 4.81
N ARG A 101 -10.44 -21.20 4.18
CA ARG A 101 -9.80 -19.94 3.75
C ARG A 101 -9.34 -19.07 4.91
N ILE A 102 -9.99 -19.14 6.06
CA ILE A 102 -9.62 -18.37 7.26
C ILE A 102 -8.20 -18.72 7.74
N PRO A 103 -7.89 -19.99 8.09
CA PRO A 103 -6.54 -20.34 8.52
C PRO A 103 -5.49 -20.14 7.42
N ALA A 104 -5.85 -20.32 6.15
CA ALA A 104 -4.96 -20.02 5.03
C ALA A 104 -4.62 -18.51 4.96
N TYR A 105 -5.61 -17.64 5.10
CA TYR A 105 -5.41 -16.19 5.10
C TYR A 105 -4.53 -15.74 6.27
N LEU A 106 -4.82 -16.24 7.48
CA LEU A 106 -4.02 -15.93 8.66
C LEU A 106 -2.56 -16.42 8.54
N LEU A 107 -2.34 -17.55 7.87
CA LEU A 107 -1.01 -18.05 7.55
C LEU A 107 -0.27 -17.10 6.59
N LEU A 108 -0.91 -16.65 5.50
CA LEU A 108 -0.32 -15.66 4.59
C LEU A 108 0.05 -14.37 5.31
N GLN A 109 -0.84 -13.85 6.17
CA GLN A 109 -0.54 -12.67 6.99
C GLN A 109 0.66 -12.90 7.92
N ARG A 110 0.86 -14.12 8.42
CA ARG A 110 2.05 -14.46 9.24
C ARG A 110 3.32 -14.56 8.41
N ILE A 111 3.25 -15.11 7.20
CA ILE A 111 4.37 -15.17 6.26
C ILE A 111 4.79 -13.75 5.87
N GLY A 112 3.83 -12.93 5.46
CA GLY A 112 4.03 -11.53 5.07
C GLY A 112 4.66 -10.67 6.16
N ARG A 113 4.37 -10.94 7.44
CA ARG A 113 5.01 -10.26 8.57
C ARG A 113 6.47 -10.64 8.79
N LYS A 114 6.86 -11.86 8.41
CA LYS A 114 8.24 -12.37 8.58
C LYS A 114 9.11 -12.15 7.35
N GLY A 115 8.49 -12.03 6.19
CA GLY A 115 9.15 -11.82 4.91
C GLY A 115 8.81 -10.47 4.29
N ARG A 116 9.18 -10.31 3.02
CA ARG A 116 8.68 -9.22 2.19
C ARG A 116 7.37 -9.65 1.56
N TRP A 117 6.39 -8.75 1.56
CA TRP A 117 5.19 -8.94 0.76
C TRP A 117 5.56 -8.82 -0.72
N ASP A 118 4.96 -9.65 -1.56
CA ASP A 118 5.22 -9.69 -2.99
C ASP A 118 3.95 -9.99 -3.79
N ASP A 119 4.05 -9.96 -5.11
CA ASP A 119 2.91 -10.20 -5.99
C ASP A 119 2.33 -11.62 -5.82
N ALA A 120 3.13 -12.60 -5.39
CA ALA A 120 2.64 -13.97 -5.19
C ALA A 120 1.74 -14.03 -3.96
N LEU A 121 2.17 -13.42 -2.86
CA LEU A 121 1.37 -13.28 -1.64
C LEU A 121 0.10 -12.44 -1.89
N GLU A 122 0.20 -11.40 -2.71
CA GLU A 122 -0.96 -10.59 -3.09
C GLU A 122 -1.97 -11.42 -3.91
N ARG A 123 -1.53 -12.16 -4.94
CA ARG A 123 -2.40 -13.06 -5.71
C ARG A 123 -3.09 -14.08 -4.82
N LEU A 124 -2.33 -14.74 -3.94
CA LEU A 124 -2.89 -15.72 -3.02
C LEU A 124 -3.93 -15.09 -2.10
N THR A 125 -3.69 -13.88 -1.63
CA THR A 125 -4.66 -13.11 -0.83
C THR A 125 -5.92 -12.84 -1.64
N GLY A 126 -5.77 -12.37 -2.89
CA GLY A 126 -6.88 -12.11 -3.79
C GLY A 126 -7.72 -13.37 -4.09
N SER A 127 -7.07 -14.49 -4.40
CA SER A 127 -7.73 -15.79 -4.59
C SER A 127 -8.48 -16.26 -3.35
N LEU A 128 -7.93 -16.06 -2.14
CA LEU A 128 -8.62 -16.38 -0.89
C LEU A 128 -9.86 -15.52 -0.70
N LEU A 129 -9.81 -14.24 -1.07
CA LEU A 129 -10.97 -13.32 -1.03
C LEU A 129 -12.01 -13.59 -2.12
N GLY A 130 -11.68 -14.41 -3.13
CA GLY A 130 -12.55 -14.82 -4.22
C GLY A 130 -12.44 -13.98 -5.49
N TYR A 131 -11.35 -13.22 -5.65
CA TYR A 131 -11.05 -12.54 -6.92
C TYR A 131 -10.56 -13.53 -7.97
N THR A 132 -10.93 -13.31 -9.23
CA THR A 132 -10.44 -14.11 -10.37
C THR A 132 -8.99 -13.78 -10.69
N ASP A 133 -8.33 -14.63 -11.48
CA ASP A 133 -6.95 -14.39 -11.91
C ASP A 133 -6.84 -13.09 -12.70
N GLU A 134 -7.79 -12.77 -13.57
CA GLU A 134 -7.82 -11.51 -14.33
C GLU A 134 -7.96 -10.30 -13.41
N GLN A 135 -8.79 -10.38 -12.38
CA GLN A 135 -8.95 -9.31 -11.38
C GLN A 135 -7.65 -9.12 -10.59
N ASN A 136 -6.99 -10.21 -10.22
CA ASN A 136 -5.69 -10.15 -9.55
C ASN A 136 -4.63 -9.50 -10.45
N GLU A 137 -4.55 -9.87 -11.73
CA GLU A 137 -3.59 -9.25 -12.66
C GLU A 137 -3.92 -7.77 -12.90
N GLU A 138 -5.19 -7.39 -12.99
CA GLU A 138 -5.59 -5.99 -13.10
C GLU A 138 -5.17 -5.18 -11.86
N TRP A 139 -5.36 -5.76 -10.66
CA TRP A 139 -4.92 -5.17 -9.40
C TRP A 139 -3.41 -4.99 -9.35
N LEU A 140 -2.64 -6.01 -9.73
CA LEU A 140 -1.19 -5.95 -9.78
C LEU A 140 -0.70 -4.93 -10.82
N ALA A 141 -1.30 -4.89 -12.00
CA ALA A 141 -0.97 -3.90 -13.03
C ALA A 141 -1.23 -2.48 -12.52
N ARG A 142 -2.32 -2.24 -11.78
CA ARG A 142 -2.56 -0.95 -11.11
C ARG A 142 -1.51 -0.69 -10.02
N HIS A 143 -1.16 -1.68 -9.20
CA HIS A 143 -0.14 -1.53 -8.16
C HIS A 143 1.21 -1.14 -8.76
N HIS A 144 1.68 -1.85 -9.78
CA HIS A 144 2.97 -1.58 -10.45
C HIS A 144 3.00 -0.22 -11.14
N ARG A 145 1.86 0.27 -11.62
CA ARG A 145 1.77 1.64 -12.15
C ARG A 145 1.89 2.68 -11.05
N THR A 146 1.17 2.51 -9.95
CA THR A 146 1.02 3.56 -8.92
C THR A 146 2.09 3.53 -7.84
N ARG A 147 2.71 2.37 -7.57
CA ARG A 147 3.64 2.17 -6.45
C ARG A 147 4.97 1.60 -6.91
N ALA A 148 6.01 1.86 -6.10
CA ALA A 148 7.34 1.31 -6.33
C ALA A 148 7.43 -0.20 -6.02
N GLY A 149 6.62 -0.66 -5.07
CA GLY A 149 6.51 -2.07 -4.66
C GLY A 149 5.80 -2.21 -3.32
N TRP A 150 5.65 -3.45 -2.87
CA TRP A 150 4.93 -3.76 -1.63
C TRP A 150 5.73 -3.41 -0.38
N GLY A 151 5.06 -2.83 0.62
CA GLY A 151 5.63 -2.59 1.95
C GLY A 151 6.83 -1.64 1.98
N CYS A 152 7.03 -0.83 0.93
CA CYS A 152 8.13 0.12 0.83
C CYS A 152 7.62 1.56 0.79
N PHE A 153 8.51 2.52 1.05
CA PHE A 153 8.25 3.94 0.82
C PHE A 153 8.72 4.30 -0.58
N PRO A 154 7.83 4.76 -1.48
CA PRO A 154 8.23 5.14 -2.82
C PRO A 154 9.03 6.44 -2.77
N LEU A 155 10.26 6.39 -3.27
CA LEU A 155 11.06 7.58 -3.55
C LEU A 155 11.21 7.74 -5.05
N TYR A 156 11.18 9.00 -5.44
CA TYR A 156 11.45 9.47 -6.78
C TYR A 156 12.70 10.33 -6.75
N ALA A 157 13.48 10.28 -7.82
CA ALA A 157 14.65 11.11 -7.98
C ALA A 157 14.74 11.65 -9.41
N MET A 158 14.94 12.94 -9.53
CA MET A 158 15.30 13.56 -10.81
C MET A 158 16.77 13.33 -11.10
N THR A 159 17.08 12.93 -12.33
CA THR A 159 18.43 12.51 -12.70
C THR A 159 18.77 12.76 -14.17
N THR A 160 20.04 12.55 -14.51
CA THR A 160 20.62 12.77 -15.85
C THR A 160 20.59 11.49 -16.68
N ASP A 161 20.77 11.60 -18.00
CA ASP A 161 20.89 10.44 -18.91
C ASP A 161 22.04 9.50 -18.48
N GLY A 162 23.22 10.05 -18.17
CA GLY A 162 24.36 9.25 -17.73
C GLY A 162 24.10 8.47 -16.43
N THR A 163 23.29 9.02 -15.52
CA THR A 163 22.92 8.28 -14.30
C THR A 163 21.97 7.12 -14.61
N VAL A 164 21.09 7.27 -15.60
CA VAL A 164 20.21 6.19 -16.07
C VAL A 164 21.03 5.08 -16.70
N ASP A 165 22.03 5.43 -17.52
CA ASP A 165 22.95 4.46 -18.12
C ASP A 165 23.72 3.68 -17.03
N ASP A 166 24.27 4.39 -16.03
CA ASP A 166 24.95 3.74 -14.90
C ASP A 166 24.01 2.79 -14.13
N ILE A 167 22.75 3.18 -13.90
CA ILE A 167 21.75 2.32 -13.24
C ILE A 167 21.49 1.06 -14.09
N ALA A 168 21.43 1.21 -15.41
CA ALA A 168 21.24 0.08 -16.33
C ALA A 168 22.45 -0.87 -16.30
N GLU A 169 23.68 -0.36 -16.26
CA GLU A 169 24.90 -1.16 -16.10
C GLU A 169 24.94 -1.91 -14.75
N LEU A 170 24.36 -1.32 -13.71
CA LEU A 170 24.16 -1.94 -12.39
C LEU A 170 22.95 -2.89 -12.34
N GLY A 171 22.32 -3.18 -13.48
CA GLY A 171 21.20 -4.09 -13.62
C GLY A 171 19.92 -3.60 -12.94
N GLY A 172 19.76 -2.28 -12.74
CA GLY A 172 18.59 -1.69 -12.09
C GLY A 172 18.48 -2.00 -10.59
N ARG A 173 19.57 -2.46 -9.96
CA ARG A 173 19.56 -2.94 -8.56
C ARG A 173 20.39 -2.11 -7.60
N ALA A 174 21.11 -1.13 -8.13
CA ALA A 174 21.89 -0.19 -7.33
C ALA A 174 21.96 1.17 -8.01
N LEU A 175 22.09 2.21 -7.19
CA LEU A 175 22.35 3.58 -7.61
C LEU A 175 23.86 3.81 -7.70
N PRO A 176 24.34 4.59 -8.68
CA PRO A 176 25.76 4.83 -8.89
C PRO A 176 26.38 5.64 -7.75
N ARG A 177 27.70 5.54 -7.59
CA ARG A 177 28.41 6.23 -6.52
C ARG A 177 28.19 7.74 -6.59
N GLY A 178 27.88 8.35 -5.45
CA GLY A 178 27.64 9.80 -5.39
C GLY A 178 26.25 10.24 -5.87
N PHE A 179 25.35 9.29 -6.18
CA PHE A 179 23.98 9.59 -6.60
C PHE A 179 23.27 10.62 -5.70
N LEU A 180 23.42 10.52 -4.38
CA LEU A 180 22.77 11.44 -3.44
C LEU A 180 23.29 12.88 -3.51
N ALA A 181 24.50 13.10 -4.02
CA ALA A 181 25.05 14.44 -4.17
C ALA A 181 24.43 15.21 -5.37
N GLN A 182 23.83 14.48 -6.32
CA GLN A 182 23.27 15.03 -7.55
C GLN A 182 21.75 14.87 -7.67
N ALA A 183 21.18 13.88 -6.96
CA ALA A 183 19.77 13.58 -7.01
C ALA A 183 18.98 14.47 -6.07
N ARG A 184 17.81 14.92 -6.53
CA ARG A 184 16.78 15.52 -5.69
C ARG A 184 15.71 14.49 -5.41
N LEU A 185 15.58 14.08 -4.16
CA LEU A 185 14.62 13.05 -3.77
C LEU A 185 13.28 13.68 -3.36
N PHE A 186 12.20 12.99 -3.68
CA PHE A 186 10.88 13.33 -3.21
C PHE A 186 9.98 12.09 -3.17
N CYS A 187 8.87 12.19 -2.44
CA CYS A 187 7.87 11.16 -2.30
C CYS A 187 6.53 11.67 -2.83
N SER A 188 5.79 10.79 -3.51
CA SER A 188 4.44 11.01 -4.00
C SER A 188 3.64 9.70 -3.95
N GLY A 189 2.32 9.83 -3.82
CA GLY A 189 1.41 8.67 -3.84
C GLY A 189 1.24 8.06 -5.22
N GLU A 190 1.48 8.84 -6.28
CA GLU A 190 1.38 8.41 -7.68
C GLU A 190 2.62 8.88 -8.47
N PRO A 191 2.92 8.26 -9.63
CA PRO A 191 3.95 8.76 -10.52
C PRO A 191 3.70 10.22 -10.89
N PRO A 192 4.66 11.12 -10.64
CA PRO A 192 4.48 12.53 -10.94
C PRO A 192 4.47 12.77 -12.46
N THR A 193 3.64 13.70 -12.91
CA THR A 193 3.75 14.24 -14.28
C THR A 193 4.78 15.37 -14.32
N ARG A 194 5.35 15.63 -15.51
CA ARG A 194 6.26 16.76 -15.72
C ARG A 194 5.63 18.09 -15.27
N ALA A 195 4.38 18.32 -15.63
CA ALA A 195 3.64 19.53 -15.28
C ALA A 195 3.47 19.70 -13.76
N ALA A 196 3.18 18.62 -13.03
CA ALA A 196 3.05 18.67 -11.57
C ALA A 196 4.38 19.01 -10.89
N LEU A 197 5.50 18.44 -11.37
CA LEU A 197 6.83 18.74 -10.85
C LEU A 197 7.21 20.20 -11.08
N ASP A 198 6.95 20.73 -12.27
CA ASP A 198 7.24 22.13 -12.61
C ASP A 198 6.44 23.11 -11.72
N GLN A 199 5.20 22.77 -11.35
CA GLN A 199 4.36 23.59 -10.47
C GLN A 199 4.78 23.53 -8.99
N SER A 200 5.38 22.43 -8.55
CA SER A 200 5.76 22.20 -7.15
C SER A 200 7.00 22.97 -6.68
N GLY A 201 7.73 23.61 -7.60
CA GLY A 201 9.02 24.22 -7.30
C GLY A 201 10.18 23.23 -7.12
N LEU A 202 9.93 21.92 -7.23
CA LEU A 202 10.97 20.88 -7.28
C LEU A 202 11.74 20.86 -8.61
N GLY A 203 11.44 21.78 -9.53
CA GLY A 203 11.77 21.80 -10.96
C GLY A 203 13.17 21.31 -11.37
N PHE A 204 13.22 20.80 -12.59
CA PHE A 204 14.38 20.22 -13.23
C PHE A 204 15.50 21.24 -13.44
N THR A 205 16.75 20.81 -13.26
CA THR A 205 17.87 21.47 -13.94
C THR A 205 17.83 21.13 -15.44
N ALA A 206 18.51 21.92 -16.29
CA ALA A 206 18.54 21.66 -17.74
C ALA A 206 19.10 20.27 -18.11
N GLU A 207 19.88 19.67 -17.21
CA GLU A 207 20.53 18.36 -17.35
C GLU A 207 19.70 17.21 -16.77
N GLN A 208 18.79 17.49 -15.83
CA GLN A 208 17.90 16.49 -15.26
C GLN A 208 16.70 16.32 -16.19
N ARG A 209 16.64 15.19 -16.89
CA ARG A 209 15.57 14.88 -17.86
C ARG A 209 14.87 13.57 -17.58
N ASN A 210 15.45 12.75 -16.70
CA ASN A 210 14.90 11.47 -16.34
C ASN A 210 14.38 11.50 -14.90
N LEU A 211 13.42 10.63 -14.68
CA LEU A 211 12.92 10.32 -13.36
C LEU A 211 13.24 8.85 -13.07
N VAL A 212 13.70 8.57 -11.86
CA VAL A 212 13.79 7.20 -11.37
C VAL A 212 12.89 7.03 -10.15
N ARG A 213 12.27 5.86 -10.04
CA ARG A 213 11.44 5.45 -8.90
C ARG A 213 12.04 4.20 -8.28
N PHE A 214 12.08 4.17 -6.95
CA PHE A 214 12.49 3.00 -6.20
C PHE A 214 11.85 3.01 -4.82
N GLY A 215 11.66 1.83 -4.24
CA GLY A 215 11.19 1.66 -2.88
C GLY A 215 12.34 1.60 -1.90
N VAL A 216 12.20 2.26 -0.75
CA VAL A 216 13.14 2.12 0.38
C VAL A 216 12.46 1.50 1.59
N THR A 217 13.25 0.95 2.52
CA THR A 217 12.73 0.45 3.79
C THR A 217 12.17 1.56 4.67
N LYS A 218 11.34 1.17 5.65
CA LYS A 218 10.76 2.08 6.64
C LYS A 218 11.86 2.79 7.42
N GLU A 219 12.86 2.05 7.88
CA GLU A 219 13.96 2.56 8.71
C GLU A 219 14.71 3.67 7.96
N PHE A 220 15.07 3.44 6.70
CA PHE A 220 15.71 4.47 5.90
C PHE A 220 14.82 5.71 5.73
N PHE A 221 13.54 5.51 5.39
CA PHE A 221 12.63 6.63 5.16
C PHE A 221 12.38 7.46 6.44
N PHE A 222 12.22 6.82 7.60
CA PHE A 222 11.93 7.54 8.85
C PHE A 222 13.16 8.05 9.58
N ASP A 223 14.26 7.28 9.56
CA ASP A 223 15.39 7.51 10.45
C ASP A 223 16.57 8.17 9.72
N CYS A 224 16.66 8.03 8.40
CA CYS A 224 17.77 8.55 7.58
C CYS A 224 17.38 9.77 6.72
N THR A 225 16.13 10.24 6.78
CA THR A 225 15.68 11.38 5.95
C THR A 225 14.90 12.44 6.71
N GLU A 226 15.16 13.68 6.34
CA GLU A 226 14.31 14.84 6.61
C GLU A 226 13.25 14.95 5.52
N ARG A 227 12.03 15.33 5.92
CA ARG A 227 10.86 15.38 5.04
C ARG A 227 10.16 16.71 5.21
N THR A 228 9.94 17.40 4.10
CA THR A 228 9.29 18.71 4.09
C THR A 228 8.17 18.71 3.05
N PRO A 229 6.92 19.07 3.44
CA PRO A 229 5.84 19.23 2.47
C PRO A 229 6.20 20.27 1.39
N SER A 230 5.92 19.96 0.12
CA SER A 230 6.20 20.83 -1.03
C SER A 230 5.08 20.68 -2.08
N GLY A 231 3.98 21.40 -1.87
CA GLY A 231 2.77 21.22 -2.69
C GLY A 231 2.19 19.82 -2.52
N ASP A 232 1.93 19.12 -3.62
CA ASP A 232 1.41 17.74 -3.64
C ASP A 232 2.50 16.67 -3.37
N PHE A 233 3.74 17.11 -3.12
CA PHE A 233 4.89 16.24 -2.89
C PHE A 233 5.46 16.40 -1.49
N ILE A 234 6.24 15.41 -1.07
CA ILE A 234 7.10 15.52 0.10
C ILE A 234 8.53 15.56 -0.40
N SER A 235 9.22 16.69 -0.24
CA SER A 235 10.66 16.76 -0.50
C SER A 235 11.39 15.92 0.54
N VAL A 236 12.36 15.12 0.09
CA VAL A 236 13.11 14.20 0.94
C VAL A 236 14.59 14.56 0.85
N SER A 237 15.20 14.83 2.00
CA SER A 237 16.63 15.13 2.10
C SER A 237 17.29 14.08 2.99
N PRO A 238 18.29 13.34 2.50
CA PRO A 238 19.09 12.46 3.36
C PRO A 238 19.77 13.27 4.48
N GLN A 239 19.93 12.68 5.66
CA GLN A 239 20.75 13.28 6.72
C GLN A 239 22.22 13.41 6.27
N PRO A 240 23.01 14.34 6.84
CA PRO A 240 24.36 14.66 6.35
C PRO A 240 25.36 13.49 6.31
N ASP A 241 25.19 12.48 7.16
CA ASP A 241 26.03 11.29 7.26
C ASP A 241 25.55 10.12 6.38
N VAL A 242 24.38 10.23 5.75
CA VAL A 242 23.78 9.19 4.92
C VAL A 242 24.43 9.17 3.54
N SER A 243 25.03 8.03 3.18
CA SER A 243 25.68 7.85 1.89
C SER A 243 24.80 7.14 0.87
N THR A 244 25.18 7.18 -0.42
CA THR A 244 24.54 6.35 -1.44
C THR A 244 24.67 4.85 -1.15
N SER A 245 25.72 4.43 -0.45
CA SER A 245 25.83 3.02 -0.05
C SER A 245 24.75 2.64 0.96
N ASP A 246 24.34 3.56 1.84
CA ASP A 246 23.30 3.29 2.83
C ASP A 246 21.94 3.25 2.16
N LEU A 247 21.70 4.15 1.19
CA LEU A 247 20.52 4.07 0.34
C LEU A 247 20.45 2.75 -0.44
N ASN A 248 21.55 2.30 -1.05
CA ASN A 248 21.58 1.02 -1.78
C ASN A 248 21.27 -0.18 -0.87
N LYS A 249 21.74 -0.18 0.39
CA LYS A 249 21.38 -1.23 1.37
C LYS A 249 19.90 -1.18 1.76
N ALA A 250 19.28 -0.01 1.67
CA ALA A 250 17.88 0.21 2.00
C ALA A 250 16.93 0.01 0.81
N LEU A 251 17.43 -0.27 -0.40
CA LEU A 251 16.58 -0.56 -1.55
C LEU A 251 15.70 -1.79 -1.27
N ALA A 252 14.40 -1.61 -1.45
CA ALA A 252 13.38 -2.62 -1.26
C ALA A 252 12.85 -3.17 -2.60
N THR A 253 13.15 -2.49 -3.71
CA THR A 253 12.66 -2.80 -5.05
C THR A 253 13.77 -2.59 -6.07
N GLU A 254 13.56 -3.08 -7.28
CA GLU A 254 14.35 -2.64 -8.44
C GLU A 254 14.07 -1.16 -8.74
N ILE A 255 15.04 -0.50 -9.37
CA ILE A 255 14.97 0.90 -9.77
C ILE A 255 14.32 0.96 -11.15
N GLN A 256 13.22 1.71 -11.23
CA GLN A 256 12.46 1.92 -12.45
C GLN A 256 12.81 3.29 -13.02
N THR A 257 13.02 3.38 -14.33
CA THR A 257 13.37 4.61 -15.02
C THR A 257 12.20 5.07 -15.89
N PHE A 258 11.99 6.38 -15.94
CA PHE A 258 10.93 7.03 -16.71
C PHE A 258 11.54 8.19 -17.48
N SER A 259 11.20 8.26 -18.76
CA SER A 259 11.39 9.45 -19.57
C SER A 259 10.20 10.37 -19.35
N LEU A 260 10.47 11.65 -19.07
CA LEU A 260 9.44 12.68 -18.86
C LEU A 260 9.19 13.51 -20.11
#